data_AF-A0A0F9H4L9-F1
#
_entry.id   AF-A0A0F9H4L9-F1
#
_cell.length_a   1.000
_cell.length_b   1.000
_cell.length_c   1.000
_cell.angle_alpha   90.00
_cell.angle_beta   90.00
_cell.angle_gamma   90.00
#
_symmetry.space_group_name_H-M   'P 1'
#
loop_
_entity.id
_entity.type
_entity.pdbx_description
1 polymer ?
#
loop_
_entity_poly.entity_id
_entity_poly.type
_entity_poly.pdbx_seq_one_letter_code
_entity_poly.pdbx_strand_id
1 'polypeptide(L)' 'MKIGIDGSGAMGAQTGVGKYINRLIENLSLIDTSNEYLVYLNYFRTGKINPFGNGYHVAKNRIPAKIQRILHNQLKIP' A
#
# COMPACT_ATOMS: atom_id res chain seq x y z
N MET A 1 14.90 8.79 -8.64
CA MET A 1 14.61 9.11 -7.21
C MET A 1 13.80 7.96 -6.60
N LYS A 2 13.80 7.77 -5.27
CA LYS A 2 12.93 6.76 -4.62
C LYS A 2 11.65 7.41 -4.13
N ILE A 3 10.50 6.86 -4.53
CA ILE A 3 9.17 7.41 -4.21
C ILE A 3 8.36 6.34 -3.49
N GLY A 4 7.94 6.65 -2.26
CA GLY A 4 7.08 5.76 -1.47
C GLY A 4 5.60 6.02 -1.73
N ILE A 5 4.81 4.97 -1.94
CA ILE A 5 3.36 5.05 -2.15
C ILE A 5 2.65 4.10 -1.17
N ASP A 6 1.61 4.58 -0.50
CA ASP A 6 0.71 3.72 0.27
C ASP A 6 -0.31 3.04 -0.65
N GLY A 7 -0.11 1.74 -0.89
CA GLY A 7 -1.00 0.89 -1.69
C GLY A 7 -2.10 0.20 -0.87
N SER A 8 -2.21 0.47 0.43
CA SER A 8 -3.11 -0.27 1.34
C SER A 8 -4.58 -0.20 0.94
N GLY A 9 -4.99 0.91 0.31
CA GLY A 9 -6.34 1.09 -0.21
C GLY A 9 -6.71 0.12 -1.32
N ALA A 10 -5.73 -0.42 -2.05
CA ALA A 10 -5.92 -1.38 -3.12
C ALA A 10 -6.06 -2.84 -2.65
N MET A 11 -5.73 -3.13 -1.38
CA MET A 11 -5.82 -4.48 -0.81
C MET A 11 -7.27 -4.98 -0.79
N GLY A 12 -7.54 -6.10 -1.48
CA GLY A 12 -8.85 -6.77 -1.65
C GLY A 12 -9.81 -6.05 -2.60
N ALA A 13 -9.31 -5.77 -3.81
CA ALA A 13 -9.80 -4.86 -4.84
C ALA A 13 -11.24 -5.02 -5.36
N GLN A 14 -12.26 -4.87 -4.52
CA GLN A 14 -13.66 -4.75 -4.97
C GLN A 14 -14.20 -3.30 -4.97
N THR A 15 -13.52 -2.34 -4.34
CA THR A 15 -13.98 -0.94 -4.26
C THR A 15 -13.46 -0.07 -5.42
N GLY A 16 -14.18 1.01 -5.76
CA GLY A 16 -13.74 1.98 -6.77
C GLY A 16 -12.38 2.62 -6.43
N VAL A 17 -12.17 2.97 -5.16
CA VAL A 17 -10.89 3.48 -4.65
C VAL A 17 -9.76 2.47 -4.85
N GLY A 18 -10.00 1.19 -4.55
CA GLY A 18 -8.97 0.16 -4.72
C GLY A 18 -8.58 -0.04 -6.18
N LYS A 19 -9.56 -0.03 -7.10
CA LYS A 19 -9.32 -0.09 -8.55
C LYS A 19 -8.53 1.12 -9.05
N TYR A 20 -8.85 2.33 -8.56
CA TYR A 20 -8.12 3.54 -8.91
C TYR A 20 -6.65 3.47 -8.48
N ILE A 21 -6.39 3.11 -7.22
CA ILE A 21 -5.02 3.01 -6.69
C ILE A 21 -4.20 1.97 -7.47
N ASN A 22 -4.78 0.80 -7.76
CA ASN A 22 -4.12 -0.22 -8.59
C ASN A 22 -3.69 0.32 -9.95
N ARG A 23 -4.63 0.93 -10.69
CA ARG A 23 -4.36 1.48 -12.02
C ARG A 23 -3.35 2.61 -11.98
N LEU A 24 -3.40 3.46 -10.96
CA LEU A 24 -2.44 4.55 -10.79
C LEU A 24 -1.01 4.00 -10.65
N ILE A 25 -0.81 3.07 -9.73
CA ILE A 25 0.51 2.46 -9.47
C ILE A 25 1.01 1.71 -10.70
N GLU A 26 0.13 0.97 -11.38
CA GLU A 26 0.47 0.28 -12.63
C GLU A 26 0.93 1.23 -13.72
N ASN A 27 0.17 2.29 -13.99
CA ASN A 27 0.56 3.27 -15.00
C ASN A 27 1.84 4.03 -14.63
N LEU A 28 2.04 4.37 -13.36
CA LEU A 28 3.29 5.00 -12.90
C LEU A 28 4.49 4.09 -13.14
N SER A 29 4.37 2.78 -12.86
CA SER A 29 5.45 1.82 -13.10
C SER A 29 5.80 1.64 -14.58
N LEU A 30 4.85 1.88 -15.48
CA LEU A 30 5.03 1.73 -16.92
C LEU A 30 5.59 3.00 -17.57
N ILE A 31 5.16 4.18 -17.09
CA ILE A 31 5.48 5.46 -17.71
C ILE A 31 6.80 6.02 -17.18
N ASP A 32 7.06 5.86 -15.88
CA ASP A 32 8.21 6.49 -15.24
C ASP A 32 9.29 5.47 -14.89
N THR A 33 10.24 5.31 -15.82
CA THR A 33 11.40 4.42 -15.68
C THR A 33 12.57 5.08 -14.95
N SER A 34 12.48 6.37 -14.63
CA SER A 34 13.55 7.14 -13.99
C SER A 34 13.53 7.07 -12.46
N ASN A 35 12.40 6.63 -11.91
CA ASN A 35 12.15 6.56 -10.48
C ASN A 35 11.91 5.12 -10.01
N GLU A 36 12.36 4.84 -8.79
CA GLU A 36 12.07 3.59 -8.09
C GLU A 36 10.86 3.80 -7.19
N TYR A 37 9.77 3.10 -7.49
CA TYR A 37 8.54 3.17 -6.71
C TYR A 37 8.47 2.05 -5.67
N LEU A 38 8.37 2.43 -4.40
CA LEU A 38 8.23 1.51 -3.27
C LEU A 38 6.78 1.50 -2.79
N VAL A 39 6.11 0.37 -2.94
CA VAL A 39 4.69 0.23 -2.54
C VAL A 39 4.62 -0.35 -1.13
N TYR A 40 4.06 0.43 -0.22
CA TYR A 40 3.80 0.02 1.16
C TYR A 40 2.40 -0.53 1.29
N LEU A 41 2.26 -1.70 1.93
CA LEU A 41 0.98 -2.35 2.17
C LEU A 41 0.78 -2.57 3.66
N ASN A 42 -0.30 -2.05 4.20
CA ASN A 42 -0.64 -2.21 5.60
C ASN A 42 -1.26 -3.59 5.87
N TYR A 43 -0.54 -4.42 6.64
CA TYR A 43 -0.79 -5.85 6.81
C TYR A 43 -2.00 -6.20 7.70
N PHE A 44 -2.66 -5.23 8.33
CA PHE A 44 -3.85 -5.46 9.17
C PHE A 44 -5.08 -5.92 8.39
N ARG A 45 -5.04 -5.83 7.05
CA ARG A 45 -6.05 -6.44 6.18
C ARG A 45 -5.70 -7.91 5.92
N THR A 46 -5.56 -8.69 6.99
CA THR A 46 -5.35 -10.15 6.92
C THR A 46 -6.44 -10.81 6.07
N GLY A 47 -6.05 -11.65 5.10
CA GLY A 47 -6.97 -12.36 4.19
C GLY A 47 -7.25 -11.66 2.86
N LYS A 48 -6.73 -10.45 2.62
CA LYS A 48 -6.89 -9.77 1.32
C LYS A 48 -5.73 -10.09 0.37
N ILE A 49 -6.08 -10.39 -0.88
CA ILE A 49 -5.11 -10.64 -1.96
C ILE A 49 -4.35 -9.34 -2.23
N ASN A 50 -3.02 -9.43 -2.25
CA ASN A 50 -2.15 -8.36 -2.71
C ASN A 50 -2.26 -8.28 -4.25
N PRO A 51 -2.76 -7.16 -4.81
CA PRO A 51 -2.87 -7.01 -6.26
C PRO A 51 -1.52 -6.70 -6.95
N PHE A 52 -0.47 -6.35 -6.19
CA PHE A 52 0.84 -6.02 -6.71
C PHE A 52 1.75 -7.27 -6.67
N GLY A 53 1.95 -7.92 -7.83
CA GLY A 53 2.73 -9.16 -7.98
C GLY A 53 4.26 -8.98 -7.96
N ASN A 54 5.00 -9.99 -8.46
CA ASN A 54 6.47 -10.09 -8.44
C ASN A 54 7.25 -8.98 -9.18
N GLY A 55 6.58 -8.00 -9.78
CA GLY A 55 7.21 -6.87 -10.49
C GLY A 55 7.43 -5.62 -9.64
N TYR A 56 6.92 -5.57 -8.40
CA TYR A 56 7.03 -4.41 -7.52
C TYR A 56 7.93 -4.70 -6.33
N HIS A 57 8.80 -3.74 -5.99
CA HIS A 57 9.49 -3.73 -4.70
C HIS A 57 8.48 -3.39 -3.59
N VAL A 58 7.87 -4.43 -3.03
CA VAL A 58 6.90 -4.31 -1.94
C VAL A 58 7.62 -4.37 -0.59
N ALA A 59 7.70 -3.22 0.09
CA ALA A 59 8.21 -3.14 1.44
C ALA A 59 7.09 -3.46 2.46
N LYS A 60 7.24 -4.58 3.16
CA LYS A 60 6.30 -5.00 4.21
C LYS A 60 6.62 -4.30 5.52
N ASN A 61 5.97 -3.16 5.78
CA ASN A 61 6.04 -2.53 7.09
C ASN A 61 5.12 -3.26 8.06
N ARG A 62 5.66 -4.22 8.80
CA ARG A 62 4.97 -4.79 9.98
C ARG A 62 5.13 -3.82 11.15
N ILE A 63 4.21 -2.87 11.29
CA ILE A 63 4.02 -2.22 12.59
C ILE A 63 3.33 -3.26 13.48
N PRO A 64 3.91 -3.64 14.64
CA PRO A 64 3.24 -4.54 15.57
C PRO A 64 1.86 -4.00 15.96
N ALA A 65 0.85 -4.87 16.00
CA ALA A 65 -0.54 -4.52 16.33
C ALA A 65 -0.66 -3.66 17.60
N LYS A 66 0.19 -3.93 18.60
CA LYS A 66 0.25 -3.17 19.85
C LYS A 66 0.67 -1.71 19.64
N ILE A 67 1.67 -1.46 18.79
CA ILE A 67 2.16 -0.11 18.49
C ILE A 67 1.10 0.65 17.69
N GLN A 68 0.46 0.02 16.72
CA GLN A 68 -0.61 0.67 15.96
C GLN A 68 -1.82 0.99 16.84
N ARG A 69 -2.22 0.09 17.75
CA ARG A 69 -3.32 0.35 18.70
C ARG A 69 -3.03 1.56 19.58
N ILE A 70 -1.79 1.71 20.03
CA ILE A 70 -1.35 2.89 20.79
C ILE A 70 -1.47 4.15 19.92
N LEU A 71 -0.94 4.12 18.70
CA LEU A 71 -1.02 5.27 17.77
C LEU A 71 -2.47 5.65 17.46
N HIS A 72 -3.35 4.69 17.21
CA HIS A 72 -4.77 4.92 16.94
C HIS A 72 -5.47 5.59 18.13
N ASN A 73 -5.23 5.09 19.35
CA ASN A 73 -5.82 5.64 20.55
C ASN A 73 -5.28 7.03 20.91
N GLN A 74 -4.00 7.30 20.60
CA GLN A 74 -3.37 8.58 20.93
C GLN A 74 -3.61 9.66 19.89
N LEU A 75 -3.71 9.31 18.61
CA LEU A 75 -3.87 10.29 17.54
C LEU A 75 -5.33 10.74 17.34
N LYS A 76 -6.30 10.10 18.02
CA LYS A 76 -7.75 10.38 17.87
C LYS A 76 -8.19 10.54 16.41
N ILE A 77 -7.58 9.78 15.50
CA ILE A 77 -7.94 9.83 14.09
C ILE A 77 -9.26 9.04 14.00
N PRO A 78 -10.37 9.68 13.58
CA PRO A 78 -11.67 9.03 13.50
C PRO A 78 -11.69 7.87 12.51
#